data_AF-A0A965PNI3-F1
#
_entry.id   AF-A0A965PNI3-F1
#
_cell.length_a   1.000
_cell.length_b   1.000
_cell.length_c   1.000
_cell.angle_alpha   90.00
_cell.angle_beta   90.00
_cell.angle_gamma   90.00
#
_symmetry.space_group_name_H-M   'P 1'
#
loop_
_entity.id
_entity.type
_entity.pdbx_description
1 polymer ?
#
loop_
_entity_poly.entity_id
_entity_poly.type
_entity_poly.pdbx_seq_one_letter_code
_entity_poly.pdbx_strand_id
1 'polypeptide(L)' 'MKATLEFNLPEDQNEFEYATKGSEMFLILWGVKQEYRKLMKYHDLTEVEYKLIEDLNDKLLEDLQHYGINLDK' A
#
# COMPACT_ATOMS: atom_id res chain seq x y z
N MET A 1 22.33 26.19 -9.48
CA MET A 1 22.05 26.84 -8.18
C MET A 1 21.10 25.94 -7.40
N LYS A 2 21.32 25.76 -6.10
CA LYS A 2 20.48 24.94 -5.23
C LYS A 2 19.97 25.84 -4.11
N ALA A 3 18.66 25.91 -3.94
CA ALA A 3 18.01 26.62 -2.84
C ALA A 3 17.18 25.59 -2.05
N THR A 4 17.21 25.69 -0.73
CA THR A 4 16.40 24.86 0.17
C THR A 4 15.44 25.80 0.89
N LEU A 5 14.14 25.50 0.83
CA LEU A 5 13.12 26.20 1.60
C LEU A 5 12.83 25.38 2.86
N GLU A 6 12.99 25.98 4.02
CA GLU A 6 12.76 25.35 5.32
C GLU A 6 11.48 25.94 5.92
N PHE A 7 10.48 25.08 6.14
CA PHE A 7 9.20 25.44 6.72
C PHE A 7 9.12 24.82 8.12
N ASN A 8 8.76 25.61 9.12
CA ASN A 8 8.56 25.12 10.48
C ASN A 8 7.07 24.92 10.70
N LEU A 9 6.61 23.66 10.64
CA LEU A 9 5.19 23.28 10.71
C LEU A 9 4.93 22.44 11.98
N PRO A 10 5.07 22.97 13.20
CA PRO A 10 4.95 22.17 14.41
C PRO A 10 3.56 21.53 14.60
N GLU A 11 2.52 22.13 14.03
CA GLU A 11 1.14 21.62 14.11
C GLU A 11 0.79 20.73 12.89
N ASP A 12 1.29 21.05 11.69
CA ASP A 12 0.93 20.37 10.42
C ASP A 12 2.02 19.38 9.91
N GLN A 13 3.05 19.09 10.71
CA GLN A 13 4.18 18.25 10.30
C GLN A 13 3.71 16.87 9.82
N ASN A 14 2.72 16.29 10.51
CA ASN A 14 2.22 14.95 10.21
C ASN A 14 1.45 14.92 8.88
N GLU A 15 0.56 15.89 8.63
CA GLU A 15 -0.15 15.99 7.35
C GLU A 15 0.82 16.18 6.20
N PHE A 16 1.85 17.02 6.38
CA PHE A 16 2.89 17.23 5.37
C PHE A 16 3.68 15.94 5.10
N GLU A 17 4.06 15.20 6.13
CA GLU A 17 4.74 13.92 5.99
C GLU A 17 3.86 12.89 5.26
N TYR A 18 2.58 12.78 5.60
CA TYR A 18 1.67 11.89 4.88
C TYR A 18 1.50 12.27 3.41
N ALA A 19 1.34 13.57 3.12
CA ALA A 19 1.21 14.06 1.75
C ALA A 19 2.47 13.78 0.92
N THR A 20 3.66 13.95 1.50
CA THR A 20 4.94 13.72 0.82
C THR A 20 5.27 12.23 0.66
N LYS A 21 4.71 11.36 1.51
CA LYS A 21 4.94 9.90 1.51
C LYS A 21 3.95 9.11 0.65
N GLY A 22 3.03 9.76 -0.06
CA GLY A 22 1.99 9.09 -0.83
C GLY A 22 2.52 8.09 -1.87
N SER A 23 3.63 8.41 -2.54
CA SER A 23 4.27 7.51 -3.52
C SER A 23 4.84 6.26 -2.85
N GLU A 24 5.52 6.42 -1.71
CA GLU A 24 6.05 5.30 -0.94
C GLU A 24 4.93 4.42 -0.39
N MET A 25 3.85 5.02 0.13
CA MET A 25 2.66 4.27 0.58
C MET A 25 2.03 3.48 -0.56
N PHE A 26 1.92 4.07 -1.75
CA PHE A 26 1.43 3.38 -2.95
C PHE A 26 2.29 2.15 -3.29
N LEU A 27 3.62 2.31 -3.31
CA LEU A 27 4.55 1.21 -3.60
C LEU A 27 4.45 0.09 -2.55
N ILE A 28 4.27 0.43 -1.27
CA ILE A 28 4.06 -0.55 -0.20
C ILE A 28 2.78 -1.35 -0.46
N LEU A 29 1.66 -0.68 -0.73
CA LEU A 29 0.37 -1.34 -1.00
C LEU A 29 0.45 -2.25 -2.24
N TRP A 30 1.10 -1.77 -3.30
CA TRP A 30 1.37 -2.57 -4.49
C TRP A 30 2.23 -3.80 -4.17
N GLY A 31 3.28 -3.63 -3.37
CA GLY A 31 4.15 -4.73 -2.93
C GLY A 31 3.39 -5.80 -2.15
N VAL A 32 2.49 -5.40 -1.24
CA VAL A 32 1.62 -6.33 -0.50
C VAL A 32 0.75 -7.16 -1.45
N LYS A 33 0.10 -6.50 -2.43
CA LYS A 33 -0.68 -7.20 -3.48
C LYS A 33 0.16 -8.21 -4.26
N GLN A 34 1.43 -7.88 -4.57
CA GLN A 34 2.32 -8.81 -5.27
C GLN A 34 2.73 -10.01 -4.40
N GLU A 35 2.98 -9.80 -3.11
CA GLU A 35 3.35 -10.90 -2.21
C GLU A 35 2.19 -11.90 -2.03
N TYR A 36 0.94 -11.44 -1.92
CA TYR A 36 -0.22 -12.36 -1.90
C TYR A 36 -0.29 -13.22 -3.17
N ARG A 37 -0.10 -12.61 -4.35
CA ARG A 37 -0.07 -13.34 -5.63
C ARG A 37 1.06 -14.36 -5.70
N LYS A 38 2.23 -14.01 -5.16
CA LYS A 38 3.41 -14.87 -5.12
C LYS A 38 3.21 -16.06 -4.16
N LEU A 39 2.59 -15.83 -3.01
CA LEU A 39 2.22 -16.90 -2.07
C LEU A 39 1.30 -17.90 -2.77
N MET A 40 0.20 -17.43 -3.35
CA MET A 40 -0.77 -18.29 -4.05
C MET A 40 -0.21 -19.04 -5.25
N LYS A 41 0.80 -18.50 -5.94
CA LYS A 41 1.33 -19.08 -7.19
C LYS A 41 2.49 -20.05 -6.97
N TYR A 42 3.34 -19.79 -5.98
CA TYR A 42 4.62 -20.47 -5.87
C TYR A 42 4.80 -21.28 -4.58
N HIS A 43 3.85 -21.22 -3.65
CA HIS A 43 3.88 -22.03 -2.41
C HIS A 43 2.85 -23.16 -2.50
N ASP A 44 3.21 -24.32 -1.95
CA ASP A 44 2.25 -25.40 -1.69
C ASP A 44 1.44 -25.01 -0.45
N LEU A 45 0.26 -24.45 -0.70
CA LEU A 45 -0.68 -24.05 0.33
C LEU A 45 -1.76 -25.12 0.49
N THR A 46 -2.18 -25.36 1.71
CA THR A 46 -3.44 -26.06 1.97
C THR A 46 -4.62 -25.24 1.46
N GLU A 47 -5.77 -25.88 1.26
CA GLU A 47 -7.00 -25.19 0.85
C GLU A 47 -7.39 -24.06 1.82
N VAL A 48 -7.17 -24.28 3.13
CA VAL A 48 -7.45 -23.29 4.17
C VAL A 48 -6.51 -22.09 4.07
N GLU A 49 -5.21 -22.32 3.85
CA GLU A 49 -4.22 -21.24 3.71
C GLU A 49 -4.44 -20.44 2.42
N TYR A 50 -4.77 -21.12 1.31
CA TYR A 50 -5.12 -20.45 0.05
C TYR A 50 -6.30 -19.51 0.24
N LYS A 51 -7.38 -20.01 0.85
CA LYS A 51 -8.59 -19.22 1.10
C LYS A 51 -8.34 -18.05 2.04
N LEU A 52 -7.51 -18.22 3.06
CA LEU A 52 -7.13 -17.12 3.95
C LEU A 52 -6.41 -16.00 3.18
N ILE A 53 -5.50 -16.35 2.26
CA ILE A 53 -4.78 -15.36 1.46
C ILE A 53 -5.70 -14.69 0.44
N GLU A 54 -6.64 -15.43 -0.14
CA GLU A 54 -7.69 -14.89 -1.00
C GLU A 54 -8.55 -13.86 -0.25
N ASP A 55 -9.06 -14.20 0.94
CA ASP A 55 -9.85 -13.30 1.79
C ASP A 55 -9.07 -12.01 2.16
N LEU A 56 -7.77 -12.13 2.45
CA LEU A 56 -6.89 -10.98 2.72
C LEU A 56 -6.70 -10.09 1.48
N ASN A 57 -6.51 -10.69 0.31
CA ASN A 57 -6.39 -9.95 -0.94
C ASN A 57 -7.70 -9.22 -1.29
N ASP A 58 -8.85 -9.87 -1.09
CA ASP A 58 -10.15 -9.27 -1.36
C ASP A 58 -10.44 -8.10 -0.41
N LYS A 59 -10.11 -8.24 0.88
CA LYS A 59 -10.21 -7.14 1.84
C LYS A 59 -9.34 -5.94 1.44
N LEU A 60 -8.10 -6.18 0.99
CA LEU A 60 -7.21 -5.13 0.49
C LEU A 60 -7.83 -4.42 -0.72
N LEU A 61 -8.39 -5.17 -1.68
CA LEU A 61 -9.02 -4.60 -2.87
C LEU A 61 -10.26 -3.76 -2.52
N GLU A 62 -11.08 -4.22 -1.57
CA GLU A 62 -12.23 -3.47 -1.05
C GLU A 62 -11.79 -2.15 -0.41
N ASP A 63 -10.75 -2.17 0.44
CA ASP A 63 -10.26 -0.95 1.09
C ASP A 63 -9.68 0.04 0.08
N LEU A 64 -8.92 -0.44 -0.90
CA LEU A 64 -8.40 0.39 -1.99
C LEU A 64 -9.52 1.05 -2.79
N GLN A 65 -10.58 0.29 -3.09
CA GLN A 65 -11.77 0.84 -3.77
C GLN A 65 -12.48 1.88 -2.90
N HIS A 66 -12.66 1.61 -1.61
CA HIS A 66 -13.30 2.52 -0.66
C HIS A 66 -12.59 3.89 -0.61
N TYR A 67 -11.26 3.88 -0.61
CA TYR A 67 -10.44 5.10 -0.62
C TYR A 67 -10.11 5.64 -2.02
N GLY A 68 -10.64 5.03 -3.10
CA GLY A 68 -10.42 5.48 -4.48
C GLY A 68 -8.98 5.33 -4.98
N ILE A 69 -8.21 4.41 -4.40
CA ILE A 69 -6.82 4.14 -4.76
C ILE A 69 -6.77 3.05 -5.84
N ASN A 70 -6.16 3.35 -6.98
CA ASN A 70 -5.97 2.37 -8.06
C ASN A 70 -4.48 2.00 -8.19
N LEU A 71 -4.14 0.75 -7.85
CA LEU A 71 -2.78 0.22 -7.91
C LEU A 71 -2.31 -0.22 -9.31
N ASP A 72 -3.19 -0.22 -10.31
CA ASP A 72 -2.92 -0.67 -11.68
C ASP A 72 -2.84 0.50 -12.69
N LYS A 73 -2.64 1.73 -12.19
CA LYS A 73 -2.46 2.94 -13.01
C LYS A 73 -1.11 2.99 -13.73
#